data_AF-A0AA49JIH8-F1
#
_entry.id   AF-A0AA49JIH8-F1
#
_cell.length_a   1.000
_cell.length_b   1.000
_cell.length_c   1.000
_cell.angle_alpha   90.00
_cell.angle_beta   90.00
_cell.angle_gamma   90.00
#
_symmetry.space_group_name_H-M   'P 1'
#
loop_
_entity.id
_entity.type
_entity.pdbx_description
1 polymer ?
#
loop_
_entity_poly.entity_id
_entity_poly.type
_entity_poly.pdbx_seq_one_letter_code
_entity_poly.pdbx_strand_id
1 'polypeptide(L)'
;MKKVFFALFTAAFLFSLSTFAQTEEEETQPEQEQTQPEETVTAMADEGMEIEFDQLPDAVKTSFESSDYAMWDVKAVYEVVSEEEETTEYKITVTDGTKEESVLFDEEGEEVEQY
;
A
#
# COMPACT_ATOMS: atom_id res chain seq x y z
N MET A 1 -6.92 -36.63 70.68
CA MET A 1 -6.26 -36.87 69.37
C MET A 1 -5.84 -35.51 68.82
N LYS A 2 -4.68 -35.21 68.24
CA LYS A 2 -3.38 -35.87 68.03
C LYS A 2 -2.48 -34.73 67.48
N LYS A 3 -1.42 -34.39 68.22
CA LYS A 3 -0.18 -33.69 67.82
C LYS A 3 -0.28 -32.43 66.92
N VAL A 4 0.10 -31.29 67.51
CA VAL A 4 0.73 -30.13 66.83
C VAL A 4 1.94 -30.58 66.00
N PHE A 5 2.28 -29.87 64.91
CA PHE A 5 3.60 -29.25 64.69
C PHE A 5 3.69 -28.49 63.35
N PHE A 6 4.24 -27.29 63.48
CA PHE A 6 4.78 -26.36 62.49
C PHE A 6 5.66 -27.01 61.39
N ALA A 7 5.66 -26.40 60.20
CA ALA A 7 6.86 -26.31 59.38
C ALA A 7 6.81 -25.03 58.53
N LEU A 8 7.53 -24.01 58.99
CA LEU A 8 7.87 -22.80 58.25
C LEU A 8 9.35 -22.96 57.92
N PHE A 9 9.70 -23.14 56.64
CA PHE A 9 11.09 -23.07 56.17
C PHE A 9 11.16 -22.16 54.96
N THR A 10 11.59 -20.94 55.27
CA THR A 10 12.19 -19.94 54.40
C THR A 10 13.38 -20.50 53.61
N ALA A 11 13.49 -20.16 52.33
CA ALA A 11 14.72 -19.61 51.73
C ALA A 11 14.50 -19.37 50.24
N ALA A 12 14.38 -18.09 49.88
CA ALA A 12 14.54 -17.63 48.50
C ALA A 12 15.98 -17.93 48.06
N PHE A 13 16.13 -18.65 46.95
CA PHE A 13 17.37 -18.71 46.19
C PHE A 13 17.11 -18.19 44.77
N LEU A 14 18.03 -17.35 44.35
CA LEU A 14 17.92 -16.31 43.33
C LEU A 14 18.08 -16.83 41.89
N PHE A 15 17.55 -15.99 40.98
CA PHE A 15 17.86 -15.88 39.54
C PHE A 15 17.17 -16.86 38.58
N SER A 16 15.96 -16.50 38.16
CA SER A 16 15.51 -16.72 36.77
C SER A 16 15.22 -15.35 36.15
N LEU A 17 15.87 -15.09 35.02
CA LEU A 17 15.71 -13.90 34.19
C LEU A 17 14.24 -13.80 33.75
N SER A 18 13.55 -12.74 34.14
CA SER A 18 12.22 -12.40 33.64
C SER A 18 12.33 -11.73 32.26
N THR A 19 11.74 -12.33 31.23
CA THR A 19 11.14 -11.61 30.10
C THR A 19 9.65 -11.92 30.14
N PHE A 20 8.84 -10.87 30.24
CA PHE A 20 7.42 -10.89 30.55
C PHE A 20 6.62 -11.81 29.61
N ALA A 21 5.87 -12.74 30.20
CA ALA A 21 4.61 -13.22 29.67
C ALA A 21 3.53 -12.79 30.68
N GLN A 22 3.18 -11.51 30.63
CA GLN A 22 2.14 -10.91 31.47
C GLN A 22 0.80 -11.03 30.75
N THR A 23 -0.14 -11.64 31.45
CA THR A 23 -1.58 -11.59 31.19
C THR A 23 -2.14 -10.47 32.08
N GLU A 24 -2.73 -9.44 31.46
CA GLU A 24 -3.53 -8.33 32.01
C GLU A 24 -4.84 -8.31 31.16
N GLU A 25 -6.06 -8.33 31.73
CA GLU A 25 -6.87 -7.17 32.22
C GLU A 25 -7.03 -6.07 31.14
N GLU A 26 -8.12 -5.35 30.89
CA GLU A 26 -9.56 -5.26 31.21
C GLU A 26 -10.09 -4.14 30.24
N GLU A 27 -11.36 -4.22 29.82
CA GLU A 27 -12.21 -3.18 29.19
C GLU A 27 -11.64 -2.01 28.33
N THR A 28 -12.06 -1.90 27.06
CA THR A 28 -12.63 -0.66 26.49
C THR A 28 -13.31 -0.87 25.11
N GLN A 29 -14.19 0.07 24.77
CA GLN A 29 -15.23 0.16 23.72
C GLN A 29 -14.86 -0.14 22.25
N PRO A 30 -15.88 -0.34 21.38
CA PRO A 30 -15.68 -0.66 19.97
C PRO A 30 -15.32 0.59 19.18
N GLU A 31 -14.09 0.67 18.70
CA GLU A 31 -13.74 1.54 17.57
C GLU A 31 -13.54 0.62 16.37
N GLN A 32 -14.62 0.48 15.58
CA GLN A 32 -14.52 -0.10 14.25
C GLN A 32 -13.87 0.94 13.35
N GLU A 33 -12.54 1.05 13.42
CA GLU A 33 -11.78 1.60 12.30
C GLU A 33 -11.80 0.56 11.18
N GLN A 34 -12.54 0.92 10.14
CA GLN A 34 -12.61 0.21 8.89
C GLN A 34 -11.19 0.10 8.33
N THR A 35 -10.58 -1.07 8.47
CA THR A 35 -9.36 -1.41 7.75
C THR A 35 -9.75 -1.61 6.29
N GLN A 36 -9.71 -0.49 5.57
CA GLN A 36 -9.58 -0.42 4.12
C GLN A 36 -8.45 -1.39 3.72
N PRO A 37 -8.65 -2.25 2.69
CA PRO A 37 -7.61 -3.20 2.31
C PRO A 37 -6.33 -2.42 2.03
N GLU A 38 -5.23 -2.91 2.63
CA GLU A 38 -3.86 -2.50 2.36
C GLU A 38 -3.67 -2.30 0.85
N GLU A 39 -3.71 -1.04 0.41
CA GLU A 39 -3.02 -0.66 -0.81
C GLU A 39 -1.58 -1.05 -0.60
N THR A 40 -1.12 -1.87 -1.53
CA THR A 40 0.19 -2.45 -1.53
C THR A 40 1.16 -1.31 -1.86
N VAL A 41 1.56 -0.53 -0.86
CA VAL A 41 2.66 0.43 -1.01
C VAL A 41 3.94 -0.39 -1.12
N THR A 42 4.16 -0.97 -2.29
CA THR A 42 5.38 -1.70 -2.64
C THR A 42 5.90 -1.17 -3.96
N ALA A 43 6.79 -0.19 -3.83
CA ALA A 43 7.98 0.02 -4.66
C ALA A 43 7.84 0.75 -6.01
N MET A 44 7.45 2.02 -6.04
CA MET A 44 7.58 2.87 -7.25
C MET A 44 7.89 4.34 -6.90
N ALA A 45 9.05 4.61 -6.30
CA ALA A 45 9.47 5.99 -5.99
C ALA A 45 10.01 6.76 -7.23
N ASP A 46 9.91 6.19 -8.43
CA ASP A 46 10.49 6.71 -9.68
C ASP A 46 9.45 6.75 -10.83
N GLU A 47 8.16 6.61 -10.51
CA GLU A 47 7.10 6.46 -11.51
C GLU A 47 6.13 7.64 -11.60
N GLY A 48 6.30 8.67 -10.76
CA GLY A 48 5.41 9.83 -10.69
C GLY A 48 4.42 9.79 -9.51
N MET A 49 3.47 10.72 -9.50
CA MET A 49 2.36 10.75 -8.56
C MET A 49 1.25 9.84 -9.09
N GLU A 50 0.82 8.86 -8.30
CA GLU A 50 -0.34 8.04 -8.67
C GLU A 50 -1.62 8.87 -8.60
N ILE A 51 -2.42 8.80 -9.66
CA ILE A 51 -3.71 9.50 -9.81
C ILE A 51 -4.78 8.52 -10.28
N GLU A 52 -6.04 8.91 -10.15
CA GLU A 52 -7.16 8.14 -10.72
C GLU A 52 -7.29 8.41 -12.21
N PHE A 53 -7.77 7.44 -12.99
CA PHE A 53 -8.00 7.60 -14.44
C PHE A 53 -8.91 8.80 -14.77
N ASP A 54 -9.91 9.08 -13.92
CA ASP A 54 -10.82 10.21 -14.11
C ASP A 54 -10.15 11.59 -13.98
N GLN A 55 -8.97 11.65 -13.34
CA GLN A 55 -8.17 12.86 -13.17
C GLN A 55 -7.35 13.20 -14.42
N LEU A 56 -7.24 12.28 -15.38
CA LEU A 56 -6.55 12.52 -16.63
C LEU A 56 -7.22 13.64 -17.44
N PRO A 57 -6.42 14.44 -18.18
CA PRO A 57 -6.95 15.38 -19.16
C PRO A 57 -7.90 14.69 -20.15
N ASP A 58 -8.94 15.41 -20.59
CA ASP A 58 -9.91 14.87 -21.54
C ASP A 58 -9.25 14.41 -22.86
N ALA A 59 -8.19 15.08 -23.27
CA ALA A 59 -7.41 14.71 -24.44
C ALA A 59 -6.74 13.33 -24.26
N VAL A 60 -6.05 13.12 -23.13
CA VAL A 60 -5.42 11.84 -22.78
C VAL A 60 -6.45 10.72 -22.68
N LYS A 61 -7.59 10.94 -22.01
CA LYS A 61 -8.67 9.93 -21.92
C LYS A 61 -9.19 9.56 -23.30
N THR A 62 -9.45 10.56 -24.15
CA THR A 62 -9.95 10.33 -25.51
C THR A 62 -8.95 9.54 -26.36
N SER A 63 -7.66 9.88 -26.26
CA SER A 63 -6.59 9.16 -26.95
C SER A 63 -6.45 7.72 -26.45
N PHE A 64 -6.47 7.51 -25.14
CA PHE A 64 -6.42 6.19 -24.53
C PHE A 64 -7.62 5.32 -24.97
N GLU A 65 -8.85 5.87 -24.92
CA GLU A 65 -10.07 5.18 -25.36
C GLU A 65 -10.09 4.87 -26.87
N SER A 66 -9.26 5.56 -27.65
CA SER A 66 -9.09 5.33 -29.09
C SER A 66 -7.93 4.40 -29.43
N SER A 67 -7.11 4.03 -28.43
CA SER A 67 -5.92 3.18 -28.58
C SER A 67 -6.27 1.69 -28.62
N ASP A 68 -5.28 0.86 -28.94
CA ASP A 68 -5.40 -0.61 -28.89
C ASP A 68 -5.64 -1.15 -27.46
N TYR A 69 -5.43 -0.31 -26.45
CA TYR A 69 -5.56 -0.65 -25.03
C TYR A 69 -6.93 -0.29 -24.43
N ALA A 70 -7.83 0.31 -25.20
CA ALA A 70 -9.13 0.78 -24.69
C ALA A 70 -10.01 -0.32 -24.06
N MET A 71 -9.79 -1.59 -24.44
CA MET A 71 -10.50 -2.74 -23.88
C MET A 71 -9.76 -3.44 -22.74
N TRP A 72 -8.57 -2.96 -22.39
CA TRP A 72 -7.74 -3.54 -21.35
C TRP A 72 -8.08 -2.93 -19.98
N ASP A 73 -7.83 -3.70 -18.93
CA ASP A 73 -8.05 -3.24 -17.57
C ASP A 73 -6.92 -2.28 -17.16
N VAL A 74 -7.28 -1.06 -16.77
CA VAL A 74 -6.35 -0.10 -16.18
C VAL A 74 -5.94 -0.59 -14.79
N LYS A 75 -4.64 -0.69 -14.56
CA LYS A 75 -4.04 -1.10 -13.28
C LYS A 75 -3.62 0.07 -12.42
N ALA A 76 -2.96 1.04 -13.03
CA ALA A 76 -2.44 2.21 -12.36
C ALA A 76 -2.31 3.36 -13.37
N VAL A 77 -2.40 4.59 -12.86
CA VAL A 77 -2.18 5.80 -13.63
C VAL A 77 -1.25 6.70 -12.83
N TYR A 78 -0.18 7.18 -13.47
CA TYR A 78 0.79 8.05 -12.85
C TYR A 78 0.92 9.35 -13.64
N GLU A 79 0.93 10.47 -12.93
CA GLU A 79 1.34 11.78 -13.41
C GLU A 79 2.85 11.94 -13.18
N VAL A 80 3.60 12.06 -14.26
CA VAL A 80 5.06 12.20 -14.28
C VAL A 80 5.37 13.65 -14.65
N VAL A 81 5.83 14.42 -13.68
CA VAL A 81 6.25 15.81 -13.91
C VAL A 81 7.77 15.86 -14.09
N SER A 82 8.23 16.28 -15.26
CA SER A 82 9.64 16.55 -15.52
C SER A 82 9.98 17.98 -15.09
N GLU A 83 10.71 18.13 -13.98
CA GLU A 83 11.18 19.44 -13.52
C GLU A 83 12.21 20.07 -14.49
N GLU A 84 12.91 19.26 -15.27
CA GLU A 84 13.95 19.73 -16.20
C GLU A 84 13.36 20.25 -17.52
N GLU A 85 12.32 19.58 -18.03
CA GLU A 85 11.68 19.94 -19.30
C GLU A 85 10.43 20.79 -19.11
N GLU A 86 9.99 21.00 -17.87
CA GLU A 86 8.74 21.68 -17.51
C GLU A 86 7.52 21.05 -18.23
N THR A 87 7.55 19.73 -18.42
CA THR A 87 6.51 18.94 -19.07
C THR A 87 5.83 17.99 -18.09
N THR A 88 4.55 17.72 -18.34
CA THR A 88 3.77 16.69 -17.63
C THR A 88 3.45 15.57 -18.60
N GLU A 89 3.71 14.35 -18.17
CA GLU A 89 3.36 13.12 -18.88
C GLU A 89 2.46 12.25 -18.00
N TYR A 90 1.65 11.42 -18.64
CA TYR A 90 0.72 10.52 -17.98
C TYR A 90 1.01 9.09 -18.40
N LYS A 91 1.45 8.29 -17.44
CA LYS A 91 1.70 6.86 -17.66
C LYS A 91 0.49 6.06 -17.23
N ILE A 92 -0.09 5.30 -18.16
CA ILE A 92 -1.23 4.42 -17.92
C ILE A 92 -0.75 2.98 -18.05
N THR A 93 -0.78 2.23 -16.96
CA THR A 93 -0.47 0.80 -16.96
C THR A 93 -1.74 -0.01 -17.14
N VAL A 94 -1.74 -0.92 -18.10
CA VAL A 94 -2.90 -1.72 -18.52
C VAL A 94 -2.58 -3.20 -18.58
N THR A 95 -3.60 -4.05 -18.44
CA THR A 95 -3.47 -5.50 -18.65
C THR A 95 -4.66 -6.10 -19.39
N ASP A 96 -4.41 -7.14 -20.20
CA ASP A 96 -5.45 -8.01 -20.77
C ASP A 96 -5.63 -9.32 -19.96
N GLY A 97 -5.00 -9.39 -18.77
CA GLY A 97 -4.94 -10.57 -17.92
C GLY A 97 -3.85 -11.58 -18.29
N THR A 98 -3.21 -11.42 -19.46
CA THR A 98 -2.08 -12.26 -19.91
C THR A 98 -0.77 -11.47 -19.95
N LYS A 99 -0.84 -10.22 -20.38
CA LYS A 99 0.28 -9.27 -20.44
C LYS A 99 -0.08 -7.96 -19.76
N GLU A 100 0.97 -7.25 -19.36
CA GLU A 100 0.91 -5.91 -18.81
C GLU A 100 1.76 -4.99 -19.70
N GLU A 101 1.27 -3.79 -19.98
CA GLU A 101 1.93 -2.79 -20.80
C GLU A 101 1.72 -1.41 -20.14
N SER A 102 2.68 -0.51 -20.32
CA SER A 102 2.56 0.89 -19.90
C SER A 102 2.65 1.80 -21.11
N VAL A 103 1.70 2.73 -21.22
CA VAL A 103 1.61 3.70 -22.31
C VAL A 103 1.78 5.09 -21.71
N LEU A 104 2.60 5.94 -22.32
CA LEU A 104 2.81 7.31 -21.89
C LEU A 104 2.10 8.26 -22.86
N PHE A 105 1.41 9.25 -22.30
CA PHE A 105 0.78 10.32 -23.06
C PHE A 105 1.26 11.67 -22.53
N ASP A 106 1.41 12.65 -23.41
CA ASP A 106 1.58 14.05 -22.99
C ASP A 106 0.23 14.69 -22.60
N GLU A 107 0.25 15.96 -22.19
CA GLU A 107 -0.97 16.71 -21.82
C GLU A 107 -1.98 16.88 -22.97
N GLU A 108 -1.52 16.80 -24.22
CA GLU A 108 -2.33 16.90 -25.43
C GLU A 108 -2.90 15.53 -25.88
N GLY A 109 -2.53 14.45 -25.18
CA GLY A 109 -2.95 13.09 -25.46
C GLY A 109 -2.20 12.45 -26.63
N GLU A 110 -1.03 12.98 -27.01
CA GLU A 110 -0.13 12.29 -27.94
C GLU A 110 0.68 11.23 -27.19
N GLU A 111 0.82 10.04 -27.78
CA GLU A 111 1.60 8.96 -27.18
C GLU A 111 3.10 9.27 -27.30
N VAL A 112 3.81 9.20 -26.17
CA VAL A 112 5.25 9.48 -26.11
C VAL A 112 6.02 8.15 -26.06
N GLU A 113 6.88 7.92 -27.04
CA GLU A 113 7.77 6.76 -27.03
C GLU A 113 8.90 6.93 -26.00
N GLN A 114 9.09 5.97 -25.11
CA GLN A 114 10.31 5.92 -24.29
C GLN A 114 11.50 5.47 -25.16
N TYR A 115 12.48 6.35 -25.36
CA TYR A 115 13.67 6.13 -26.20
C TYR A 115 14.87 5.52 -25.44
#